data_AF-B4Z6R1-F1
#
_entry.id   AF-B4Z6R1-F1
#
_cell.length_a   1.000
_cell.length_b   1.000
_cell.length_c   1.000
_cell.angle_alpha   90.00
_cell.angle_beta   90.00
_cell.angle_gamma   90.00
#
_symmetry.space_group_name_H-M   'P 1'
#
loop_
_entity.id
_entity.type
_entity.pdbx_description
1 polymer ?
#
loop_
_entity_poly.entity_id
_entity_poly.type
_entity_poly.pdbx_seq_one_letter_code
_entity_poly.pdbx_strand_id
1 'polypeptide(L)'
;GCYLEGFFATLGGEIALWSLVVLAIERYVVVCKPMSNFRFGENHAIMGVAFTWVMALACAAPPLFGWSRYIPEGMQCSCGIDYYTLKPEVNNESFVIYMFVVHFMIPLTVIFFCYGNLVCTVKEAAAQQQESATTQKAEKEVTRMVIIMVIAFLICWVPYASVAFYIFTNQG
;
A
#
# COMPACT_ATOMS: atom_id res chain seq x y z
N GLY A 1 -26.56 1.99 -6.00
CA GLY A 1 -25.86 2.97 -5.16
C GLY A 1 -24.66 2.33 -4.51
N CYS A 2 -24.88 1.58 -3.44
CA CYS A 2 -23.84 0.99 -2.57
C CYS A 2 -22.68 0.28 -3.30
N TYR A 3 -22.97 -0.57 -4.29
CA TYR A 3 -21.93 -1.27 -5.05
C TYR A 3 -21.01 -0.33 -5.84
N LEU A 4 -21.56 0.74 -6.44
CA LEU A 4 -20.75 1.71 -7.19
C LEU A 4 -19.90 2.55 -6.23
N GLU A 5 -20.50 2.99 -5.12
CA GLU A 5 -19.80 3.75 -4.08
C GLU A 5 -18.65 2.94 -3.48
N GLY A 6 -18.94 1.73 -3.00
CA GLY A 6 -17.94 0.84 -2.43
C GLY A 6 -16.84 0.48 -3.43
N PHE A 7 -17.20 0.24 -4.70
CA PHE A 7 -16.22 -0.01 -5.76
C PHE A 7 -15.26 1.16 -5.95
N PHE A 8 -15.76 2.37 -6.18
CA PHE A 8 -14.90 3.53 -6.46
C PHE A 8 -14.11 3.97 -5.23
N ALA A 9 -14.70 3.89 -4.03
CA ALA A 9 -14.00 4.17 -2.78
C ALA A 9 -12.83 3.19 -2.56
N THR A 10 -13.08 1.89 -2.73
CA THR A 10 -12.06 0.85 -2.61
C THR A 10 -10.99 1.01 -3.69
N LEU A 11 -11.39 1.16 -4.95
CA LEU A 11 -10.48 1.30 -6.07
C LEU A 11 -9.55 2.49 -5.90
N GLY A 12 -10.09 3.65 -5.50
CA GLY A 12 -9.29 4.85 -5.26
C GLY A 12 -8.28 4.66 -4.11
N GLY A 13 -8.72 4.06 -3.00
CA GLY A 13 -7.85 3.75 -1.86
C GLY A 13 -6.71 2.79 -2.22
N GLU A 14 -7.03 1.74 -2.98
CA GLU A 14 -6.05 0.75 -3.43
C GLU A 14 -5.08 1.29 -4.49
N ILE A 15 -5.54 2.10 -5.44
CA ILE A 15 -4.64 2.78 -6.39
C ILE A 15 -3.66 3.65 -5.63
N ALA A 16 -4.13 4.41 -4.64
CA ALA A 16 -3.27 5.25 -3.82
C ALA A 16 -2.24 4.40 -3.05
N LEU A 17 -2.68 3.32 -2.39
CA LEU A 17 -1.81 2.37 -1.69
C LEU A 17 -0.70 1.82 -2.58
N TRP A 18 -1.04 1.21 -3.71
CA TRP A 18 -0.06 0.58 -4.59
C TRP A 18 0.82 1.61 -5.29
N SER A 19 0.36 2.84 -5.47
CA SER A 19 1.20 3.94 -5.95
C SER A 19 2.31 4.28 -4.97
N LEU A 20 2.05 4.26 -3.65
CA LEU A 20 3.08 4.46 -2.63
C LEU A 20 4.11 3.30 -2.65
N VAL A 21 3.66 2.07 -2.87
CA VAL A 21 4.53 0.89 -3.01
C VAL A 21 5.44 1.02 -4.23
N VAL A 22 4.88 1.33 -5.41
CA VAL A 22 5.64 1.52 -6.65
C VAL A 22 6.64 2.66 -6.49
N LEU A 23 6.24 3.78 -5.88
CA LEU A 23 7.13 4.91 -5.61
C LEU A 23 8.29 4.51 -4.68
N ALA A 24 8.04 3.68 -3.65
CA ALA A 24 9.09 3.20 -2.77
C ALA A 24 10.10 2.31 -3.51
N ILE A 25 9.62 1.41 -4.38
CA ILE A 25 10.46 0.55 -5.22
C ILE A 25 11.28 1.40 -6.19
N GLU A 26 10.66 2.34 -6.90
CA GLU A 26 11.33 3.23 -7.84
C GLU A 26 12.48 3.98 -7.17
N ARG A 27 12.21 4.62 -6.02
CA ARG A 27 13.21 5.36 -5.25
C ARG A 27 14.35 4.46 -4.78
N TYR A 28 14.02 3.27 -4.30
CA TYR A 28 15.02 2.29 -3.90
C TYR A 28 15.93 1.88 -5.07
N VAL A 29 15.35 1.51 -6.21
CA VAL A 29 16.13 1.05 -7.37
C VAL A 29 17.00 2.19 -7.92
N VAL A 30 16.45 3.38 -8.10
CA VAL A 30 17.17 4.52 -8.68
C VAL A 30 18.32 5.00 -7.81
N VAL A 31 18.17 4.95 -6.47
CA VAL A 31 19.17 5.50 -5.55
C VAL A 31 20.12 4.42 -5.01
N CYS A 32 19.60 3.27 -4.58
CA CYS A 32 20.40 2.24 -3.89
C CYS A 32 21.06 1.25 -4.84
N LYS A 33 20.59 1.18 -6.10
CA LYS A 33 21.10 0.24 -7.10
C LYS A 33 21.51 1.01 -8.36
N PRO A 34 22.67 1.69 -8.35
CA PRO A 34 23.27 2.24 -9.55
C PRO A 34 23.78 1.10 -10.43
N MET A 35 22.86 0.40 -11.08
CA MET A 35 23.15 -0.66 -12.04
C MET A 35 23.67 0.01 -13.32
N SER A 36 24.90 -0.29 -13.75
CA SER A 36 25.50 0.41 -14.90
C SER A 36 24.70 0.30 -16.20
N ASN A 37 23.83 -0.72 -16.33
CA ASN A 37 23.05 -1.01 -17.52
C ASN A 37 21.53 -0.83 -17.35
N PHE A 38 21.03 -0.50 -16.15
CA PHE A 38 19.60 -0.32 -15.92
C PHE A 38 19.31 1.17 -15.69
N ARG A 39 18.50 1.74 -16.57
CA ARG A 39 17.99 3.09 -16.44
C ARG A 39 16.48 3.03 -16.34
N PHE A 40 15.95 3.48 -15.21
CA PHE A 40 14.51 3.65 -15.06
C PHE A 40 14.04 4.67 -16.11
N GLY A 41 13.01 4.30 -16.86
CA GLY A 41 12.54 5.04 -18.04
C GLY A 41 11.04 4.87 -18.19
N GLU A 42 10.47 5.48 -19.23
CA GLU A 42 9.01 5.59 -19.40
C GLU A 42 8.29 4.24 -19.36
N ASN A 43 8.82 3.21 -20.03
CA ASN A 43 8.23 1.87 -20.02
C ASN A 43 8.11 1.29 -18.60
N HIS A 44 9.11 1.51 -17.74
CA HIS A 44 9.07 1.05 -16.35
C HIS A 44 8.05 1.82 -15.52
N ALA A 45 7.90 3.13 -15.76
CA ALA A 45 6.89 3.95 -15.11
C ALA A 45 5.47 3.53 -15.53
N ILE A 46 5.23 3.30 -16.82
CA ILE A 46 3.94 2.81 -17.34
C ILE A 46 3.63 1.43 -16.76
N MET A 47 4.60 0.52 -16.70
CA MET A 47 4.42 -0.78 -16.05
C MET A 47 4.06 -0.64 -14.57
N GLY A 48 4.69 0.30 -13.86
CA GLY A 48 4.36 0.61 -12.46
C GLY A 48 2.92 1.09 -12.31
N VAL A 49 2.49 2.05 -13.13
CA VAL A 49 1.09 2.53 -13.12
C VAL A 49 0.12 1.41 -13.50
N ALA A 50 0.39 0.64 -14.54
CA ALA A 50 -0.47 -0.48 -14.91
C ALA A 50 -0.60 -1.50 -13.76
N PHE A 51 0.50 -1.77 -13.05
CA PHE A 51 0.50 -2.64 -11.89
C PHE A 51 -0.39 -2.12 -10.75
N THR A 52 -0.39 -0.81 -10.45
CA THR A 52 -1.26 -0.26 -9.40
C THR A 52 -2.73 -0.46 -9.72
N TRP A 53 -3.13 -0.28 -10.97
CA TRP A 53 -4.50 -0.51 -11.42
C TRP A 53 -4.89 -1.99 -11.36
N VAL A 54 -4.00 -2.89 -11.79
CA VAL A 54 -4.25 -4.34 -11.71
C VAL A 54 -4.46 -4.78 -10.27
N MET A 55 -3.57 -4.36 -9.35
CA MET A 55 -3.72 -4.71 -7.94
C MET A 55 -4.97 -4.09 -7.33
N ALA A 56 -5.28 -2.84 -7.65
CA ALA A 56 -6.48 -2.19 -7.14
C ALA A 56 -7.77 -2.88 -7.63
N LEU A 57 -7.82 -3.29 -8.90
CA LEU A 57 -8.93 -4.07 -9.43
C LEU A 57 -9.00 -5.47 -8.82
N ALA A 58 -7.86 -6.09 -8.49
CA ALA A 58 -7.83 -7.38 -7.80
C ALA A 58 -8.46 -7.31 -6.39
N CYS A 59 -8.55 -6.13 -5.78
CA CYS A 59 -9.27 -5.90 -4.52
C CYS A 59 -10.72 -5.41 -4.75
N ALA A 60 -10.93 -4.42 -5.62
CA ALA A 60 -12.23 -3.78 -5.79
C ALA A 60 -13.23 -4.57 -6.65
N ALA A 61 -12.75 -5.36 -7.62
CA ALA A 61 -13.61 -6.11 -8.52
C ALA A 61 -14.26 -7.36 -7.90
N PRO A 62 -13.56 -8.21 -7.12
CA PRO A 62 -14.13 -9.47 -6.64
C PRO A 62 -15.46 -9.34 -5.86
N PRO A 63 -15.68 -8.31 -5.02
CA PRO A 63 -16.98 -8.11 -4.36
C PRO A 63 -18.15 -7.85 -5.33
N LEU A 64 -17.88 -7.44 -6.57
CA LEU A 64 -18.89 -7.32 -7.63
C LEU A 64 -19.25 -8.69 -8.25
N PHE A 65 -18.35 -9.67 -8.15
CA PHE A 65 -18.47 -10.99 -8.77
C PHE A 65 -18.72 -12.12 -7.74
N GLY A 66 -19.01 -11.77 -6.49
CA GLY A 66 -19.44 -12.72 -5.46
C GLY A 66 -18.32 -13.27 -4.55
N TRP A 67 -17.10 -12.72 -4.63
CA TRP A 67 -16.08 -12.96 -3.61
C TRP A 67 -16.02 -11.75 -2.66
N SER A 68 -16.57 -11.93 -1.46
CA SER A 68 -17.09 -10.87 -0.60
C SER A 68 -18.25 -10.06 -1.24
N ARG A 69 -18.58 -8.91 -0.66
CA ARG A 69 -19.67 -8.02 -1.10
C ARG A 69 -19.49 -6.60 -0.57
N TYR A 70 -20.10 -5.65 -1.27
CA TYR A 70 -20.23 -4.27 -0.80
C TYR A 70 -21.50 -4.11 0.04
N ILE A 71 -21.35 -3.64 1.28
CA ILE A 71 -22.45 -3.39 2.22
C ILE A 71 -22.29 -2.04 2.90
N PRO A 72 -23.39 -1.43 3.39
CA PRO A 72 -23.29 -0.26 4.24
C PRO A 72 -22.52 -0.60 5.53
N GLU A 73 -21.55 0.23 5.89
CA GLU A 73 -20.69 0.04 7.06
C GLU A 73 -20.90 1.12 8.12
N GLY A 74 -20.55 0.81 9.37
CA GLY A 74 -20.68 1.73 10.50
C GLY A 74 -22.11 2.24 10.69
N MET A 75 -22.32 3.56 10.57
CA MET A 75 -23.63 4.22 10.63
C MET A 75 -24.56 3.90 9.44
N GLN A 76 -24.15 3.00 8.54
CA GLN A 76 -24.92 2.56 7.37
C GLN A 76 -25.14 3.66 6.32
N CYS A 77 -24.34 4.73 6.37
CA CYS A 77 -24.38 5.86 5.43
C CYS A 77 -23.25 5.84 4.39
N SER A 78 -22.30 4.92 4.52
CA SER A 78 -21.17 4.71 3.60
C SER A 78 -21.09 3.25 3.23
N CYS A 79 -20.70 2.93 2.00
CA CYS A 79 -20.54 1.56 1.54
C CYS A 79 -19.09 1.12 1.40
N GLY A 80 -18.79 -0.08 1.90
CA GLY A 80 -17.44 -0.64 1.92
C GLY A 80 -17.45 -2.16 1.81
N ILE A 81 -16.26 -2.76 1.80
CA ILE A 81 -16.08 -4.22 1.80
C ILE A 81 -16.66 -4.82 3.08
N ASP A 82 -17.29 -5.97 2.98
CA ASP A 82 -17.74 -6.74 4.14
C ASP A 82 -16.59 -7.51 4.82
N TYR A 83 -15.90 -6.84 5.75
CA TYR A 83 -14.81 -7.42 6.54
C TYR A 83 -15.22 -7.95 7.92
N TYR A 84 -16.48 -7.74 8.32
CA TYR A 84 -16.92 -8.00 9.70
C TYR A 84 -18.04 -9.04 9.83
N THR A 85 -18.68 -9.46 8.74
CA THR A 85 -19.67 -10.55 8.79
C THR A 85 -19.11 -11.85 8.22
N LEU A 86 -19.41 -12.97 8.90
CA LEU A 86 -19.13 -14.30 8.36
C LEU A 86 -20.27 -14.72 7.44
N LYS A 87 -20.00 -14.67 6.14
CA LYS A 87 -20.93 -15.13 5.12
C LYS A 87 -20.26 -16.15 4.19
N PRO A 88 -20.43 -17.46 4.46
CA PRO A 88 -19.80 -18.52 3.67
C PRO A 88 -20.19 -18.49 2.19
N GLU A 89 -21.41 -18.07 1.85
CA GLU A 89 -21.91 -17.98 0.47
C GLU A 89 -21.04 -17.11 -0.45
N VAL A 90 -20.38 -16.09 0.11
CA VAL A 90 -19.50 -15.16 -0.62
C VAL A 90 -18.03 -15.31 -0.21
N ASN A 91 -17.70 -16.29 0.63
CA ASN A 91 -16.35 -16.55 1.11
C ASN A 91 -15.66 -15.31 1.73
N ASN A 92 -16.36 -14.56 2.58
CA ASN A 92 -15.81 -13.35 3.23
C ASN A 92 -14.50 -13.61 3.98
N GLU A 93 -14.39 -14.75 4.68
CA GLU A 93 -13.19 -15.11 5.43
C GLU A 93 -11.94 -15.17 4.55
N SER A 94 -12.01 -15.87 3.41
CA SER A 94 -10.87 -15.96 2.50
C SER A 94 -10.54 -14.61 1.87
N PHE A 95 -11.54 -13.76 1.64
CA PHE A 95 -11.34 -12.40 1.14
C PHE A 95 -10.63 -11.50 2.17
N VAL A 96 -11.03 -11.57 3.45
CA VAL A 96 -10.37 -10.80 4.52
C VAL A 96 -8.91 -11.26 4.71
N ILE A 97 -8.64 -12.57 4.66
CA ILE A 97 -7.28 -13.11 4.71
C ILE A 97 -6.46 -12.61 3.51
N TYR A 98 -7.04 -12.66 2.30
CA TYR A 98 -6.42 -12.13 1.09
C TYR A 98 -6.06 -10.64 1.23
N MET A 99 -7.01 -9.82 1.70
CA MET A 99 -6.79 -8.39 1.95
C MET A 99 -5.65 -8.16 2.94
N PHE A 100 -5.66 -8.87 4.07
CA PHE A 100 -4.63 -8.72 5.09
C PHE A 100 -3.23 -9.11 4.59
N VAL A 101 -3.11 -10.22 3.86
CA VAL A 101 -1.80 -10.69 3.38
C VAL A 101 -1.33 -9.85 2.19
N VAL A 102 -2.15 -9.73 1.14
CA VAL A 102 -1.75 -9.16 -0.14
C VAL A 102 -1.81 -7.64 -0.16
N HIS A 103 -2.84 -7.05 0.47
CA HIS A 103 -3.09 -5.61 0.43
C HIS A 103 -2.63 -4.86 1.69
N PHE A 104 -2.14 -5.58 2.71
CA PHE A 104 -1.56 -4.95 3.90
C PHE A 104 -0.12 -5.41 4.16
N MET A 105 0.10 -6.70 4.44
CA MET A 105 1.42 -7.20 4.84
C MET A 105 2.48 -7.06 3.74
N ILE A 106 2.14 -7.36 2.47
CA ILE A 106 3.07 -7.20 1.34
C ILE A 106 3.44 -5.72 1.15
N PRO A 107 2.49 -4.78 0.96
CA PRO A 107 2.79 -3.34 0.87
C PRO A 107 3.65 -2.84 2.04
N LEU A 108 3.29 -3.20 3.27
CA LEU A 108 4.02 -2.79 4.47
C LEU A 108 5.48 -3.27 4.43
N THR A 109 5.69 -4.54 4.12
CA THR A 109 7.03 -5.15 4.06
C THR A 109 7.88 -4.50 2.97
N VAL A 110 7.30 -4.30 1.78
CA VAL A 110 8.01 -3.67 0.64
C VAL A 110 8.39 -2.23 0.97
N ILE A 111 7.47 -1.44 1.52
CA ILE A 111 7.72 -0.04 1.89
C ILE A 111 8.84 0.05 2.94
N PHE A 112 8.78 -0.76 4.00
CA PHE A 112 9.82 -0.78 5.03
C PHE A 112 11.18 -1.21 4.46
N PHE A 113 11.20 -2.26 3.64
CA PHE A 113 12.44 -2.73 3.03
C PHE A 113 13.06 -1.67 2.10
N CYS A 114 12.28 -1.13 1.16
CA CYS A 114 12.76 -0.15 0.19
C CYS A 114 13.27 1.12 0.88
N TYR A 115 12.48 1.67 1.80
CA TYR A 115 12.86 2.91 2.46
C TYR A 115 13.89 2.75 3.58
N GLY A 116 13.92 1.61 4.27
CA GLY A 116 14.99 1.29 5.20
C GLY A 116 16.35 1.31 4.50
N ASN A 117 16.46 0.59 3.37
CA ASN A 117 17.68 0.59 2.57
C ASN A 117 17.99 1.97 1.95
N LEU A 118 16.97 2.73 1.54
CA LEU A 118 17.14 4.08 1.02
C LEU A 118 17.78 5.00 2.07
N VAL A 119 17.27 4.99 3.29
CA VAL A 119 17.81 5.78 4.39
C VAL A 119 19.24 5.34 4.71
N CYS A 120 19.52 4.04 4.80
CA CYS A 120 20.89 3.54 5.01
C CYS A 120 21.86 4.05 3.93
N THR A 121 21.49 3.90 2.65
CA THR A 121 22.33 4.30 1.52
C THR A 121 22.59 5.81 1.53
N VAL A 122 21.55 6.61 1.73
CA VAL A 122 21.68 8.08 1.71
C VAL A 122 22.47 8.59 2.93
N LYS A 123 22.32 7.94 4.09
CA LYS A 123 23.14 8.24 5.28
C LYS A 123 24.60 7.92 5.08
N GLU A 124 24.93 6.79 4.46
CA GLU A 124 26.32 6.43 4.13
C GLU A 124 26.92 7.44 3.14
N ALA A 125 26.17 7.83 2.11
CA ALA A 125 26.63 8.84 1.15
C ALA A 125 26.83 10.22 1.82
N ALA A 126 25.93 10.63 2.71
CA ALA A 126 26.05 11.86 3.49
C ALA A 126 27.25 11.82 4.45
N ALA A 127 27.55 10.67 5.05
CA ALA A 127 28.72 10.49 5.92
C ALA A 127 30.04 10.58 5.15
N GLN A 128 30.07 10.15 3.88
CA GLN A 128 31.25 10.29 3.00
C GLN A 128 31.41 11.71 2.45
N GLN A 129 30.31 12.45 2.27
CA GLN A 129 30.30 13.80 1.70
C GLN A 129 29.80 14.84 2.72
N GLN A 130 30.50 14.95 3.86
CA GLN A 130 30.10 15.86 4.94
C GLN A 130 30.09 17.34 4.53
N GLU A 131 30.98 17.73 3.61
CA GLU A 131 31.07 19.11 3.12
C GLU A 131 29.97 19.47 2.11
N SER A 132 29.24 18.49 1.56
CA SER A 132 28.20 18.72 0.57
C SER A 132 26.86 19.07 1.23
N ALA A 133 26.54 20.36 1.31
CA ALA A 133 25.26 20.84 1.84
C ALA A 133 24.04 20.30 1.06
N THR A 134 24.19 20.01 -0.23
CA THR A 134 23.13 19.42 -1.07
C THR A 134 22.86 17.97 -0.70
N THR A 135 23.90 17.17 -0.45
CA THR A 135 23.78 15.76 -0.04
C THR A 135 23.12 15.66 1.34
N GLN A 136 23.53 16.51 2.30
CA GLN A 136 22.91 16.58 3.64
C GLN A 136 21.44 16.99 3.58
N LYS A 137 21.09 17.99 2.75
CA LYS A 137 19.69 18.41 2.58
C LYS A 137 18.84 17.29 1.97
N ALA A 138 19.38 16.56 0.98
CA ALA A 138 18.69 15.44 0.36
C ALA A 138 18.43 14.31 1.38
N GLU A 139 19.40 13.98 2.22
CA GLU A 139 19.26 12.99 3.31
C GLU A 139 18.10 13.33 4.26
N LYS A 140 18.03 14.60 4.70
CA LYS A 140 16.98 15.07 5.58
C LYS A 140 15.59 15.04 4.93
N GLU A 141 15.49 15.49 3.68
CA GLU A 141 14.22 15.51 2.93
C GLU A 141 13.71 14.09 2.65
N VAL A 142 14.60 13.18 2.21
CA VAL A 142 14.26 11.77 1.98
C VAL A 142 13.79 11.12 3.28
N THR A 143 14.55 11.26 4.37
CA THR A 143 14.19 10.68 5.66
C THR A 143 12.85 11.25 6.16
N ARG A 144 12.60 12.56 6.00
CA ARG A 144 11.31 13.18 6.36
C ARG A 144 10.16 12.58 5.56
N MET A 145 10.32 12.43 4.23
CA MET A 145 9.28 11.84 3.38
C MET A 145 8.98 10.40 3.77
N VAL A 146 10.00 9.58 4.01
CA VAL A 146 9.85 8.18 4.45
C VAL A 146 9.03 8.08 5.74
N ILE A 147 9.40 8.88 6.75
CA ILE A 147 8.72 8.87 8.05
C ILE A 147 7.24 9.23 7.88
N ILE A 148 6.94 10.29 7.11
CA ILE A 148 5.56 10.72 6.85
C ILE A 148 4.77 9.61 6.15
N MET A 149 5.36 8.96 5.14
CA MET A 149 4.69 7.90 4.40
C MET A 149 4.40 6.66 5.26
N VAL A 150 5.35 6.24 6.11
CA VAL A 150 5.16 5.12 7.05
C VAL A 150 4.07 5.46 8.07
N ILE A 151 4.11 6.66 8.66
CA ILE A 151 3.10 7.09 9.62
C ILE A 151 1.72 7.16 8.96
N ALA A 152 1.62 7.74 7.76
CA ALA A 152 0.37 7.82 7.02
C ALA A 152 -0.18 6.42 6.71
N PHE A 153 0.67 5.49 6.25
CA PHE A 153 0.27 4.10 6.02
C PHE A 153 -0.28 3.46 7.28
N LEU A 154 0.45 3.59 8.40
CA LEU A 154 0.04 2.98 9.66
C LEU A 154 -1.29 3.57 10.15
N ILE A 155 -1.46 4.89 10.10
CA ILE A 155 -2.69 5.56 10.50
C ILE A 155 -3.87 5.14 9.60
N CYS A 156 -3.66 5.02 8.30
CA CYS A 156 -4.73 4.67 7.36
C CYS A 156 -5.15 3.21 7.44
N TRP A 157 -4.20 2.28 7.60
CA TRP A 157 -4.47 0.86 7.40
C TRP A 157 -4.47 0.02 8.67
N VAL A 158 -3.71 0.40 9.71
CA VAL A 158 -3.67 -0.36 10.97
C VAL A 158 -5.04 -0.41 11.66
N PRO A 159 -5.87 0.66 11.71
CA PRO A 159 -7.19 0.55 12.32
C PRO A 159 -8.06 -0.51 11.65
N TYR A 160 -8.08 -0.52 10.32
CA TYR A 160 -8.84 -1.50 9.53
C TYR A 160 -8.33 -2.92 9.75
N ALA A 161 -7.01 -3.14 9.65
CA ALA A 161 -6.39 -4.43 9.86
C ALA A 161 -6.62 -4.96 11.30
N SER A 162 -6.52 -4.08 12.30
CA SER A 162 -6.70 -4.43 13.71
C SER A 162 -8.15 -4.80 14.01
N VAL A 163 -9.11 -4.02 13.51
CA VAL A 163 -10.55 -4.29 13.70
C VAL A 163 -10.94 -5.59 12.98
N ALA A 164 -10.55 -5.76 11.71
CA ALA A 164 -10.85 -6.97 10.95
C ALA A 164 -10.26 -8.21 11.63
N PHE A 165 -9.00 -8.16 12.08
CA PHE A 165 -8.35 -9.26 12.78
C PHE A 165 -8.98 -9.55 14.14
N TYR A 166 -9.33 -8.51 14.90
CA TYR A 166 -10.01 -8.66 16.19
C TYR A 166 -11.37 -9.34 16.02
N ILE A 167 -12.16 -8.88 15.05
CA ILE A 167 -13.47 -9.46 14.75
C ILE A 167 -13.30 -10.92 14.32
N PHE A 168 -12.36 -11.20 13.42
CA PHE A 168 -12.08 -12.56 12.95
C PHE A 168 -11.69 -13.52 14.09
N THR A 169 -10.94 -13.04 15.08
CA THR A 169 -10.46 -13.87 16.22
C THR A 169 -11.45 -13.99 17.37
N ASN A 170 -12.45 -13.12 17.47
CA ASN A 170 -13.42 -13.08 18.58
C ASN A 170 -14.86 -13.40 18.15
N GLN A 171 -15.04 -13.98 16.96
CA GLN A 171 -16.32 -14.54 16.51
C GLN A 171 -16.54 -15.93 17.11
N GLY A 172 -16.83 -15.96 18.42
CA GLY A 172 -17.35 -17.13 19.14
C GLY A 172 -18.86 -17.15 19.15
#